data_AF-A0A821ZND6-F1
#
_entry.id   AF-A0A821ZND6-F1
#
_cell.length_a   1.000
_cell.length_b   1.000
_cell.length_c   1.000
_cell.angle_alpha   90.00
_cell.angle_beta   90.00
_cell.angle_gamma   90.00
#
_symmetry.space_group_name_H-M   'P 1'
#
loop_
_entity.id
_entity.type
_entity.pdbx_description
1 polymer ?
#
loop_
_entity_poly.entity_id
_entity_poly.type
_entity_poly.pdbx_seq_one_letter_code
_entity_poly.pdbx_strand_id
1 'polypeptide(L)'
;WQPIIDYIDSKYEEYLNAESRVIRKPHITDNRVHCCLYFITPTGHSLQALDIEFMKRLHDRVNIIPVIAKADTLTSEELRLFKKSLMQDITNEKMKLYEFPECDDDDENKLTKIYKDKVPFAVVGSNFILEKGNKRTRVRQYAWGIVDVEDEVHSDFIALRSMLIRTNLNDLRDVTHNIHYENYRYKKLSSFHGNDTKNGKTLHTPSVNNNKNFLSQLEDERIETETRLEKMSRDMEAVYQSKVTEKLQKLEESKQNVLKTQETYRLNVQQEEERIHLKREEFERARREWEESLSKTGFADQIGSLTKTAKKGLF
;
A
#
# COMPACT_ATOMS: atom_id res chain seq x y z
N TRP A 1 -36.56 -0.13 -3.82
CA TRP A 1 -35.34 0.44 -3.23
C TRP A 1 -34.13 -0.50 -3.29
N GLN A 2 -34.29 -1.82 -3.12
CA GLN A 2 -33.15 -2.76 -3.00
C GLN A 2 -32.07 -2.64 -4.09
N PRO A 3 -32.38 -2.60 -5.40
CA PRO A 3 -31.34 -2.54 -6.43
C PRO A 3 -30.46 -1.28 -6.36
N ILE A 4 -31.05 -0.15 -5.93
CA ILE A 4 -30.34 1.13 -5.79
C ILE A 4 -29.42 1.08 -4.58
N ILE A 5 -29.89 0.49 -3.48
CA ILE A 5 -29.09 0.28 -2.27
C ILE A 5 -27.91 -0.65 -2.59
N ASP A 6 -28.17 -1.77 -3.26
CA ASP A 6 -27.13 -2.73 -3.63
C ASP A 6 -26.07 -2.11 -4.55
N TYR A 7 -26.48 -1.22 -5.46
CA TYR A 7 -25.55 -0.49 -6.30
C TYR A 7 -24.63 0.43 -5.49
N ILE A 8 -25.18 1.22 -4.56
CA ILE A 8 -24.40 2.12 -3.69
C ILE A 8 -23.44 1.29 -2.82
N ASP A 9 -23.96 0.23 -2.19
CA ASP A 9 -23.18 -0.64 -1.32
C ASP A 9 -22.08 -1.39 -2.11
N SER A 10 -22.33 -1.75 -3.37
CA SER A 10 -21.33 -2.35 -4.27
C SER A 10 -20.20 -1.36 -4.60
N LYS A 11 -20.52 -0.07 -4.80
CA LYS A 11 -19.51 0.97 -5.03
C LYS A 11 -18.68 1.28 -3.79
N TYR A 12 -19.28 1.23 -2.61
CA TYR A 12 -18.52 1.29 -1.37
C TYR A 12 -17.63 0.06 -1.16
N GLU A 13 -18.09 -1.14 -1.51
CA GLU A 13 -17.28 -2.37 -1.43
C GLU A 13 -16.10 -2.34 -2.41
N GLU A 14 -16.30 -1.87 -3.64
CA GLU A 14 -15.23 -1.68 -4.63
C GLU A 14 -14.13 -0.74 -4.10
N TYR A 15 -14.54 0.37 -3.49
CA TYR A 15 -13.62 1.34 -2.90
C TYR A 15 -12.88 0.78 -1.67
N LEU A 16 -13.60 0.09 -0.77
CA LEU A 16 -13.01 -0.55 0.40
C LEU A 16 -11.99 -1.62 0.00
N ASN A 17 -12.32 -2.46 -0.99
CA ASN A 17 -11.41 -3.47 -1.52
C ASN A 17 -10.17 -2.83 -2.17
N ALA A 18 -10.30 -1.67 -2.80
CA ALA A 18 -9.15 -0.94 -3.34
C ALA A 18 -8.26 -0.35 -2.22
N GLU A 19 -8.86 0.14 -1.14
CA GLU A 19 -8.16 0.69 0.04
C GLU A 19 -7.42 -0.41 0.84
N SER A 20 -8.04 -1.58 0.98
CA SER A 20 -7.49 -2.73 1.74
C SER A 20 -6.38 -3.49 1.03
N ARG A 21 -6.09 -3.22 -0.26
CA ARG A 21 -4.98 -3.88 -0.99
C ARG A 21 -3.63 -3.54 -0.36
N VAL A 22 -2.76 -4.54 -0.27
CA VAL A 22 -1.38 -4.40 0.24
C VAL A 22 -0.54 -3.48 -0.66
N ILE A 23 -0.65 -3.67 -1.99
CA ILE A 23 -0.05 -2.75 -2.97
C ILE A 23 -1.15 -1.79 -3.44
N ARG A 24 -1.14 -0.58 -2.87
CA ARG A 24 -2.10 0.46 -3.20
C ARG A 24 -1.69 1.16 -4.49
N LYS A 25 -2.64 1.35 -5.40
CA LYS A 25 -2.44 2.30 -6.51
C LYS A 25 -2.34 3.72 -5.91
N PRO A 26 -1.43 4.58 -6.39
CA PRO A 26 -1.29 5.94 -5.89
C PRO A 26 -2.54 6.80 -6.11
N HIS A 27 -3.40 6.42 -7.07
CA HIS A 27 -4.70 7.04 -7.28
C HIS A 27 -5.79 5.96 -7.32
N ILE A 28 -6.69 5.99 -6.34
CA ILE A 28 -7.89 5.14 -6.31
C ILE A 28 -8.98 5.89 -7.09
N THR A 29 -9.54 5.26 -8.11
CA THR A 29 -10.67 5.83 -8.87
C THR A 29 -11.92 5.83 -7.98
N ASP A 30 -12.47 7.01 -7.72
CA ASP A 30 -13.68 7.15 -6.91
C ASP A 30 -14.94 7.01 -7.77
N ASN A 31 -15.58 5.85 -7.68
CA ASN A 31 -16.85 5.53 -8.34
C ASN A 31 -18.05 5.59 -7.38
N ARG A 32 -17.87 6.12 -6.16
CA ARG A 32 -18.94 6.21 -5.16
C ARG A 32 -19.99 7.24 -5.57
N VAL A 33 -21.22 7.06 -5.09
CA VAL A 33 -22.31 8.00 -5.35
C VAL A 33 -22.25 9.12 -4.34
N HIS A 34 -21.85 10.33 -4.75
CA HIS A 34 -21.71 11.47 -3.83
C HIS A 34 -23.04 12.18 -3.52
N CYS A 35 -24.01 12.09 -4.42
CA CYS A 35 -25.30 12.77 -4.31
C CYS A 35 -26.40 11.97 -5.01
N CYS A 36 -27.58 11.90 -4.39
CA CYS A 36 -28.79 11.35 -4.97
C CYS A 36 -29.83 12.45 -5.12
N LEU A 37 -30.20 12.75 -6.36
CA LEU A 37 -31.33 13.63 -6.67
C LEU A 37 -32.62 12.83 -6.58
N TYR A 38 -33.42 13.08 -5.56
CA TYR A 38 -34.68 12.36 -5.35
C TYR A 38 -35.83 13.14 -5.98
N PHE A 39 -36.37 12.61 -7.08
CA PHE A 39 -37.46 13.24 -7.82
C PHE A 39 -38.80 12.90 -7.18
N ILE A 40 -39.44 13.91 -6.61
CA ILE A 40 -40.77 13.86 -6.02
C ILE A 40 -41.79 14.21 -7.09
N THR A 41 -42.85 13.41 -7.20
CA THR A 41 -43.94 13.67 -8.13
C THR A 41 -44.74 14.90 -7.68
N PRO A 42 -45.06 15.85 -8.57
CA PRO A 42 -45.80 17.06 -8.22
C PRO A 42 -47.30 16.74 -8.05
N THR A 43 -47.66 16.06 -6.97
CA THR A 43 -49.06 15.72 -6.65
C THR A 43 -49.84 16.89 -6.05
N GLY A 44 -49.14 17.90 -5.51
CA GLY A 44 -49.76 19.04 -4.82
C GLY A 44 -50.23 18.74 -3.39
N HIS A 45 -49.92 17.55 -2.85
CA HIS A 45 -50.36 17.10 -1.52
C HIS A 45 -49.18 16.76 -0.60
N SER A 46 -49.27 15.70 0.19
CA SER A 46 -48.17 15.22 1.03
C SER A 46 -47.20 14.35 0.24
N LEU A 47 -46.06 14.06 0.86
CA LEU A 47 -45.12 13.07 0.35
C LEU A 47 -45.78 11.67 0.30
N GLN A 48 -45.49 10.88 -0.73
CA GLN A 48 -46.05 9.53 -0.81
C GLN A 48 -45.41 8.61 0.24
N ALA A 49 -46.19 7.68 0.80
CA ALA A 49 -45.68 6.71 1.77
C ALA A 49 -44.51 5.88 1.21
N LEU A 50 -44.54 5.56 -0.09
CA LEU A 50 -43.42 4.89 -0.77
C LEU A 50 -42.15 5.77 -0.77
N ASP A 51 -42.28 7.06 -1.03
CA ASP A 51 -41.15 7.99 -1.04
C ASP A 51 -40.55 8.15 0.36
N ILE A 52 -41.41 8.23 1.38
CA ILE A 52 -41.00 8.27 2.79
C ILE A 52 -40.13 7.06 3.12
N GLU A 53 -40.63 5.88 2.78
CA GLU A 53 -39.99 4.61 3.10
C GLU A 53 -38.71 4.37 2.28
N PHE A 54 -38.62 4.95 1.08
CA PHE A 54 -37.42 4.96 0.26
C PHE A 54 -36.34 5.88 0.86
N MET A 55 -36.68 7.14 1.12
CA MET A 55 -35.74 8.13 1.67
C MET A 55 -35.24 7.73 3.06
N LYS A 56 -36.10 7.13 3.90
CA LYS A 56 -35.70 6.54 5.17
C LYS A 56 -34.62 5.46 5.06
N ARG A 57 -34.58 4.68 3.99
CA ARG A 57 -33.50 3.69 3.80
C ARG A 57 -32.25 4.26 3.17
N LEU A 58 -32.40 5.35 2.42
CA LEU A 58 -31.34 5.91 1.60
C LEU A 58 -30.53 6.98 2.35
N HIS A 59 -31.13 7.72 3.30
CA HIS A 59 -30.50 8.88 3.95
C HIS A 59 -29.24 8.55 4.76
N ASP A 60 -29.06 7.31 5.21
CA ASP A 60 -27.85 6.89 5.93
C ASP A 60 -26.68 6.57 4.99
N ARG A 61 -26.95 6.35 3.69
CA ARG A 61 -25.97 5.86 2.71
C ARG A 61 -25.49 6.91 1.73
N VAL A 62 -26.28 7.94 1.45
CA VAL A 62 -25.94 8.95 0.45
C VAL A 62 -26.63 10.27 0.77
N ASN A 63 -26.01 11.37 0.35
CA ASN A 63 -26.59 12.70 0.42
C ASN A 63 -27.83 12.79 -0.48
N ILE A 64 -29.00 13.02 0.10
CA ILE A 64 -30.26 13.14 -0.63
C ILE A 64 -30.59 14.62 -0.80
N ILE A 65 -30.86 15.01 -2.05
CA ILE A 65 -31.40 16.32 -2.40
C ILE A 65 -32.80 16.11 -3.00
N PRO A 66 -33.87 16.52 -2.30
CA PRO A 66 -35.23 16.39 -2.81
C PRO A 66 -35.50 17.44 -3.89
N VAL A 67 -36.06 16.97 -5.00
CA VAL A 67 -36.35 17.77 -6.20
C VAL A 67 -37.78 17.50 -6.63
N ILE A 68 -38.58 18.55 -6.77
CA ILE A 68 -39.94 18.44 -7.32
C ILE A 68 -39.81 18.35 -8.84
N ALA A 69 -40.19 17.19 -9.39
CA ALA A 69 -40.18 16.95 -10.82
C ALA A 69 -41.30 17.73 -11.51
N LYS A 70 -41.10 18.11 -12.79
CA LYS A 70 -42.13 18.73 -13.64
C LYS A 70 -42.89 19.85 -12.91
N ALA A 71 -42.15 20.78 -12.31
CA ALA A 71 -42.74 21.85 -11.51
C ALA A 71 -43.72 22.74 -12.29
N ASP A 72 -43.65 22.72 -13.62
CA ASP A 72 -44.56 23.39 -14.54
C ASP A 72 -46.00 22.85 -14.54
N THR A 73 -46.27 21.73 -13.85
CA THR A 73 -47.64 21.23 -13.64
C THR A 73 -48.35 21.89 -12.46
N LEU A 74 -47.63 22.61 -11.60
CA LEU A 74 -48.18 23.28 -10.42
C LEU A 74 -48.14 24.80 -10.60
N THR A 75 -49.14 25.49 -10.07
CA THR A 75 -49.10 26.95 -9.95
C THR A 75 -48.10 27.39 -8.88
N SER A 76 -47.66 28.65 -8.92
CA SER A 76 -46.72 29.18 -7.91
C SER A 76 -47.27 29.10 -6.48
N GLU A 77 -48.59 29.21 -6.31
CA GLU A 77 -49.23 29.10 -4.99
C GLU A 77 -49.27 27.66 -4.49
N GLU A 78 -49.67 26.71 -5.34
CA GLU A 78 -49.67 25.28 -5.02
C GLU A 78 -48.25 24.80 -4.72
N LEU A 79 -47.26 25.25 -5.49
CA LEU A 79 -45.86 24.91 -5.27
C LEU A 79 -45.38 25.37 -3.89
N ARG A 80 -45.76 26.58 -3.45
CA ARG A 80 -45.39 27.09 -2.12
C ARG A 80 -46.01 26.26 -1.00
N LEU A 81 -47.28 25.89 -1.12
CA LEU A 81 -47.96 25.02 -0.15
C LEU A 81 -47.35 23.62 -0.14
N PHE A 82 -47.04 23.08 -1.33
CA PHE A 82 -46.43 21.77 -1.49
C PHE A 82 -45.02 21.71 -0.88
N LYS A 83 -44.17 22.71 -1.12
CA LYS A 83 -42.84 22.83 -0.49
C LYS A 83 -42.96 22.83 1.04
N LYS A 84 -43.93 23.57 1.60
CA LYS A 84 -44.17 23.60 3.05
C LYS A 84 -44.59 22.23 3.60
N SER A 85 -45.53 21.55 2.93
CA SER A 85 -45.97 20.22 3.33
C SER A 85 -44.84 19.20 3.30
N LEU A 86 -44.04 19.20 2.22
CA LEU A 86 -42.88 18.31 2.08
C LEU A 86 -41.86 18.50 3.20
N MET A 87 -41.51 19.75 3.52
CA MET A 87 -40.56 20.04 4.59
C MET A 87 -41.10 19.62 5.97
N GLN A 88 -42.41 19.75 6.19
CA GLN A 88 -43.05 19.26 7.40
C GLN A 88 -43.01 17.73 7.49
N ASP A 89 -43.32 17.01 6.41
CA ASP A 89 -43.26 15.54 6.35
C ASP A 89 -41.84 15.01 6.61
N ILE A 90 -40.83 15.64 5.99
CA ILE A 90 -39.42 15.30 6.16
C ILE A 90 -38.97 15.49 7.62
N THR A 91 -39.41 16.59 8.25
CA THR A 91 -39.10 16.90 9.65
C THR A 91 -39.78 15.93 10.60
N ASN A 92 -41.06 15.60 10.36
CA ASN A 92 -41.83 14.66 11.17
C ASN A 92 -41.19 13.26 11.17
N GLU A 93 -40.71 12.83 10.01
CA GLU A 93 -40.11 11.51 9.81
C GLU A 93 -38.61 11.46 10.16
N LYS A 94 -38.03 12.57 10.61
CA LYS A 94 -36.62 12.72 11.03
C LYS A 94 -35.63 12.22 9.98
N MET A 95 -35.90 12.50 8.71
CA MET A 95 -34.97 12.14 7.63
C MET A 95 -33.80 13.13 7.61
N LYS A 96 -32.56 12.61 7.54
CA LYS A 96 -31.38 13.45 7.35
C LYS A 96 -31.23 13.78 5.87
N LEU A 97 -31.57 15.01 5.50
CA LEU A 97 -31.24 15.53 4.18
C LEU A 97 -29.79 16.00 4.14
N TYR A 98 -29.29 16.29 2.94
CA TYR A 98 -28.05 17.03 2.81
C TYR A 98 -28.18 18.40 3.51
N GLU A 99 -27.35 18.61 4.53
CA GLU A 99 -27.22 19.88 5.21
C GLU A 99 -26.07 20.65 4.57
N PHE A 100 -26.33 21.91 4.23
CA PHE A 100 -25.31 22.75 3.66
C PHE A 100 -24.28 23.12 4.73
N PRO A 101 -22.98 22.99 4.44
CA PRO A 101 -21.93 23.42 5.36
C PRO A 101 -21.99 24.93 5.59
N GLU A 102 -21.69 25.35 6.82
CA GLU A 102 -21.46 26.76 7.13
C GLU A 102 -20.02 27.09 6.73
N CYS A 103 -19.85 28.01 5.78
CA CYS A 103 -18.55 28.53 5.37
C CYS A 103 -18.24 29.82 6.13
N ASP A 104 -16.95 30.06 6.41
CA ASP A 104 -16.45 31.26 7.11
C ASP A 104 -16.59 32.54 6.26
N ASP A 105 -16.75 32.41 4.94
CA ASP A 105 -16.98 33.52 4.02
C ASP A 105 -18.45 33.99 4.06
N ASP A 106 -18.66 35.23 4.53
CA ASP A 106 -19.99 35.83 4.71
C ASP A 106 -20.86 35.82 3.44
N ASP A 107 -20.25 35.98 2.26
CA ASP A 107 -20.99 36.02 0.98
C ASP A 107 -21.38 34.61 0.49
N GLU A 108 -20.54 33.61 0.72
CA GLU A 108 -20.86 32.21 0.42
C GLU A 108 -21.95 31.70 1.39
N ASN A 109 -21.90 32.14 2.65
CA ASN A 109 -22.89 31.79 3.65
C ASN A 109 -24.28 32.40 3.36
N LYS A 110 -24.33 33.62 2.80
CA LYS A 110 -25.59 34.20 2.28
C LYS A 110 -26.16 33.38 1.12
N LEU A 111 -25.31 32.94 0.20
CA LEU A 111 -25.73 32.14 -0.96
C LEU A 111 -26.25 30.76 -0.54
N THR A 112 -25.58 30.13 0.42
CA THR A 112 -26.00 28.88 1.04
C THR A 112 -27.38 28.99 1.70
N LYS A 113 -27.66 30.08 2.40
CA LYS A 113 -29.01 30.34 2.96
C LYS A 113 -30.08 30.42 1.87
N ILE A 114 -29.79 31.09 0.75
CA ILE A 114 -30.72 31.16 -0.40
C ILE A 114 -31.00 29.75 -0.95
N TYR A 115 -30.00 28.89 -1.05
CA TYR A 115 -30.21 27.51 -1.50
C TYR A 115 -31.03 26.70 -0.50
N LYS A 116 -30.76 26.84 0.79
CA LYS A 116 -31.51 26.17 1.86
C LYS A 116 -32.99 26.55 1.84
N ASP A 117 -33.31 27.82 1.59
CA ASP A 117 -34.70 28.30 1.50
C ASP A 117 -35.41 27.81 0.22
N LYS A 118 -34.66 27.50 -0.85
CA LYS A 118 -35.22 26.99 -2.11
C LYS A 118 -35.48 25.49 -2.10
N VAL A 119 -34.93 24.74 -1.13
CA VAL A 119 -35.14 23.28 -0.98
C VAL A 119 -36.54 23.00 -0.44
N PRO A 120 -37.32 22.06 -1.04
CA PRO A 120 -36.98 21.24 -2.21
C PRO A 120 -37.05 22.02 -3.54
N PHE A 121 -36.07 21.78 -4.42
CA PHE A 121 -35.93 22.53 -5.68
C PHE A 121 -37.04 22.17 -6.68
N ALA A 122 -37.68 23.18 -7.27
CA ALA A 122 -38.72 22.99 -8.26
C ALA A 122 -38.15 23.04 -9.68
N VAL A 123 -37.95 21.89 -10.31
CA VAL A 123 -37.23 21.81 -11.59
C VAL A 123 -38.13 21.47 -12.78
N VAL A 124 -37.82 22.10 -13.90
CA VAL A 124 -38.38 21.81 -15.20
C VAL A 124 -37.24 21.38 -16.11
N GLY A 125 -37.34 20.22 -16.76
CA GLY A 125 -36.33 19.74 -17.70
C GLY A 125 -36.78 19.93 -19.15
N SER A 126 -35.89 20.36 -20.05
CA SER A 126 -36.14 20.35 -21.49
C SER A 126 -34.89 20.03 -22.30
N ASN A 127 -35.07 19.27 -23.38
CA ASN A 127 -34.06 19.01 -24.40
C ASN A 127 -34.23 19.94 -25.62
N PHE A 128 -35.34 20.67 -25.71
CA PHE A 128 -35.60 21.57 -26.83
C PHE A 128 -34.91 22.92 -26.58
N ILE A 129 -34.16 23.38 -27.59
CA ILE A 129 -33.42 24.64 -27.53
C ILE A 129 -34.11 25.62 -28.46
N LEU A 130 -34.51 26.75 -27.90
CA LEU A 130 -35.01 27.89 -28.66
C LEU A 130 -33.92 28.96 -28.71
N GLU A 131 -33.64 29.43 -29.91
CA GLU A 131 -32.69 30.52 -30.14
C GLU A 131 -33.45 31.83 -30.20
N LYS A 132 -33.36 32.62 -29.12
CA LYS A 132 -34.01 33.93 -29.02
C LYS A 132 -32.91 35.00 -29.14
N GLY A 133 -32.67 35.46 -30.36
CA GLY A 133 -31.53 36.34 -30.67
C GLY A 133 -30.21 35.58 -30.63
N ASN A 134 -29.20 36.10 -29.92
CA ASN A 134 -27.86 35.50 -29.81
C ASN A 134 -27.71 34.56 -28.60
N LYS A 135 -28.80 34.24 -27.90
CA LYS A 135 -28.81 33.35 -26.72
C LYS A 135 -29.62 32.09 -27.05
N ARG A 136 -28.99 30.94 -26.84
CA ARG A 136 -29.62 29.62 -26.93
C ARG A 136 -30.12 29.23 -25.56
N THR A 137 -31.44 29.14 -25.39
CA THR A 137 -32.05 28.78 -24.10
C THR A 137 -32.88 27.51 -24.23
N ARG A 138 -32.87 26.67 -23.20
CA ARG A 138 -33.69 25.44 -23.16
C ARG A 138 -35.09 25.79 -22.71
N VAL A 139 -36.09 25.38 -23.49
CA VAL A 139 -37.49 25.75 -23.22
C VAL A 139 -38.43 24.57 -23.41
N ARG A 140 -39.56 24.54 -22.70
CA ARG A 140 -40.71 23.66 -23.01
C ARG A 140 -41.79 24.49 -23.67
N GLN A 141 -42.25 24.06 -24.84
CA GLN A 141 -43.33 24.73 -25.57
C GLN A 141 -44.67 24.03 -25.29
N TYR A 142 -45.64 24.82 -24.87
CA TYR A 142 -47.05 24.43 -24.71
C TYR A 142 -47.92 25.24 -25.65
N ALA A 143 -49.18 24.81 -25.83
CA ALA A 143 -50.14 25.54 -26.65
C ALA A 143 -50.44 26.96 -26.10
N TRP A 144 -50.31 27.14 -24.78
CA TRP A 144 -50.58 28.40 -24.07
C TRP A 144 -49.35 29.25 -23.77
N GLY A 145 -48.14 28.78 -24.07
CA GLY A 145 -46.93 29.54 -23.77
C GLY A 145 -45.65 28.73 -23.80
N ILE A 146 -44.54 29.39 -23.47
CA ILE A 146 -43.21 28.81 -23.45
C ILE A 146 -42.65 28.93 -22.03
N VAL A 147 -42.24 27.81 -21.46
CA VAL A 147 -41.57 27.75 -20.14
C VAL A 147 -40.08 27.73 -20.36
N ASP A 148 -39.39 28.77 -19.91
CA ASP A 148 -37.94 28.85 -19.94
C ASP A 148 -37.35 28.10 -18.74
N VAL A 149 -36.48 27.12 -18.99
CA VAL A 149 -35.83 26.30 -17.95
C VAL A 149 -34.73 27.07 -17.23
N GLU A 150 -34.13 28.05 -17.89
CA GLU A 150 -33.04 28.88 -17.33
C GLU A 150 -33.57 30.21 -16.75
N ASP A 151 -34.86 30.32 -16.52
CA ASP A 151 -35.46 31.46 -15.82
C ASP A 151 -35.77 31.09 -14.38
N GLU A 152 -35.28 31.86 -13.42
CA GLU A 152 -35.51 31.64 -11.98
C GLU A 152 -36.97 31.83 -11.57
N VAL A 153 -37.75 32.57 -12.36
CA VAL A 153 -39.19 32.73 -12.12
C VAL A 153 -39.96 31.45 -12.46
N HIS A 154 -39.51 30.71 -13.47
CA HIS A 154 -40.16 29.51 -13.96
C HIS A 154 -39.60 28.22 -13.35
N SER A 155 -38.31 28.20 -12.97
CA SER A 155 -37.68 27.00 -12.42
C SER A 155 -36.47 27.31 -11.53
N ASP A 156 -36.31 26.53 -10.47
CA ASP A 156 -35.13 26.52 -9.62
C ASP A 156 -33.93 25.77 -10.25
N PHE A 157 -33.98 25.43 -11.54
CA PHE A 157 -32.95 24.63 -12.22
C PHE A 157 -31.56 25.28 -12.15
N ILE A 158 -31.48 26.61 -12.29
CA ILE A 158 -30.20 27.33 -12.16
C ILE A 158 -29.65 27.20 -10.74
N ALA A 159 -30.50 27.34 -9.73
CA ALA A 159 -30.10 27.22 -8.33
C ALA A 159 -29.57 25.81 -8.05
N LEU A 160 -30.30 24.76 -8.48
CA LEU A 160 -29.85 23.37 -8.34
C LEU A 160 -28.53 23.11 -9.06
N ARG A 161 -28.36 23.59 -10.29
CA ARG A 161 -27.12 23.42 -11.07
C ARG A 161 -25.93 24.12 -10.40
N SER A 162 -26.11 25.36 -9.97
CA SER A 162 -25.06 26.12 -9.31
C SER A 162 -24.65 25.49 -7.98
N MET A 163 -25.63 25.05 -7.19
CA MET A 163 -25.42 24.33 -5.94
C MET A 163 -24.60 23.05 -6.15
N LEU A 164 -25.02 22.18 -7.09
CA LEU A 164 -24.39 20.88 -7.30
C LEU A 164 -22.97 20.96 -7.86
N ILE A 165 -22.73 21.86 -8.81
CA ILE A 165 -21.51 21.84 -9.63
C ILE A 165 -20.49 22.90 -9.19
N ARG A 166 -20.96 24.05 -8.69
CA ARG A 166 -20.06 25.19 -8.41
C ARG A 166 -19.65 25.25 -6.94
N THR A 167 -20.62 25.20 -6.03
CA THR A 167 -20.39 25.48 -4.61
C THR A 167 -20.18 24.20 -3.80
N ASN A 168 -21.11 23.23 -3.89
CA ASN A 168 -21.19 22.13 -2.92
C ASN A 168 -20.58 20.81 -3.39
N LEU A 169 -19.93 20.75 -4.56
CA LEU A 169 -19.40 19.49 -5.11
C LEU A 169 -18.35 18.84 -4.20
N ASN A 170 -17.38 19.63 -3.73
CA ASN A 170 -16.33 19.12 -2.85
C ASN A 170 -16.91 18.68 -1.50
N ASP A 171 -17.83 19.46 -0.94
CA ASP A 171 -18.47 19.12 0.33
C ASP A 171 -19.31 17.83 0.23
N LEU A 172 -20.10 17.65 -0.84
CA LEU A 172 -20.82 16.41 -1.09
C LEU A 172 -19.88 15.19 -1.13
N ARG A 173 -18.69 15.35 -1.74
CA ARG A 173 -17.67 14.31 -1.75
C ARG A 173 -17.11 14.06 -0.34
N ASP A 174 -16.82 15.10 0.41
CA ASP A 174 -16.21 15.01 1.73
C ASP A 174 -17.18 14.41 2.75
N VAL A 175 -18.47 14.78 2.72
CA VAL A 175 -19.53 14.14 3.51
C VAL A 175 -19.71 12.67 3.14
N THR A 176 -19.66 12.36 1.83
CA THR A 176 -19.73 10.97 1.36
C THR A 176 -18.57 10.15 1.90
N HIS A 177 -17.36 10.71 1.93
CA HIS A 177 -16.19 10.04 2.44
C HIS A 177 -16.22 9.87 3.97
N ASN A 178 -16.41 10.97 4.69
CA ASN A 178 -16.23 11.02 6.14
C ASN A 178 -17.42 10.47 6.93
N ILE A 179 -18.63 10.50 6.35
CA ILE A 179 -19.86 10.06 7.02
C ILE A 179 -20.35 8.76 6.40
N HIS A 180 -20.78 8.78 5.15
CA HIS A 180 -21.48 7.62 4.57
C HIS A 180 -20.56 6.42 4.34
N TYR A 181 -19.39 6.65 3.74
CA TYR A 181 -18.41 5.60 3.49
C TYR A 181 -17.80 5.08 4.79
N GLU A 182 -17.41 5.95 5.73
CA GLU A 182 -16.90 5.49 7.04
C GLU A 182 -17.95 4.71 7.84
N ASN A 183 -19.22 5.12 7.82
CA ASN A 183 -20.29 4.34 8.45
C ASN A 183 -20.44 2.95 7.82
N TYR A 184 -20.34 2.85 6.48
CA TYR A 184 -20.35 1.58 5.76
C TYR A 184 -19.12 0.72 6.12
N ARG A 185 -17.92 1.31 6.11
CA ARG A 185 -16.66 0.67 6.45
C ARG A 185 -16.68 0.14 7.88
N TYR A 186 -17.14 0.94 8.84
CA TYR A 186 -17.33 0.53 10.23
C TYR A 186 -18.29 -0.67 10.33
N LYS A 187 -19.45 -0.63 9.66
CA LYS A 187 -20.41 -1.75 9.65
C LYS A 187 -19.82 -3.03 9.05
N LYS A 188 -19.07 -2.94 7.94
CA LYS A 188 -18.43 -4.10 7.30
C LYS A 188 -17.30 -4.69 8.15
N LEU A 189 -16.43 -3.85 8.70
CA LEU A 189 -15.30 -4.29 9.52
C LEU A 189 -15.75 -4.86 10.86
N SER A 190 -16.74 -4.23 11.52
CA SER A 190 -17.31 -4.74 12.77
C SER A 190 -18.04 -6.07 12.59
N SER A 191 -18.75 -6.24 11.47
CA SER A 191 -19.41 -7.51 11.15
C SER A 191 -18.41 -8.65 10.88
N PHE A 192 -17.17 -8.33 10.49
CA PHE A 192 -16.09 -9.30 10.33
C PHE A 192 -15.49 -9.74 11.67
N HIS A 193 -15.37 -8.83 12.64
CA HIS A 193 -14.82 -9.11 13.97
C HIS A 193 -15.82 -9.80 14.92
N GLY A 194 -17.13 -9.76 14.62
CA GLY A 194 -18.19 -10.28 15.48
C GLY A 194 -18.47 -11.79 15.38
N ASN A 195 -17.89 -12.51 14.40
CA ASN A 195 -18.21 -13.92 14.15
C ASN A 195 -17.23 -14.93 14.76
N ASP A 196 -16.16 -14.49 15.44
CA ASP A 196 -15.19 -15.40 16.08
C ASP A 196 -15.51 -15.77 17.53
N THR A 197 -16.63 -15.31 18.11
CA THR A 197 -16.90 -15.56 19.55
C THR A 197 -18.25 -16.13 19.96
N LYS A 198 -19.20 -16.46 19.08
CA LYS A 198 -20.47 -17.10 19.55
C LYS A 198 -21.04 -18.20 18.65
N ASN A 199 -20.88 -19.43 19.15
CA ASN A 199 -21.80 -20.56 19.11
C ASN A 199 -22.14 -21.22 17.77
N GLY A 200 -21.69 -22.47 17.64
CA GLY A 200 -22.22 -23.43 16.67
C GLY A 200 -23.72 -23.64 16.84
N LYS A 201 -24.47 -23.45 15.75
CA LYS A 201 -25.64 -24.23 15.36
C LYS A 201 -25.94 -23.99 13.89
N THR A 202 -26.05 -25.10 13.19
CA THR A 202 -26.33 -25.23 11.76
C THR A 202 -27.73 -24.72 11.40
N LEU A 203 -27.87 -24.00 10.27
CA LEU A 203 -29.09 -24.00 9.47
C LEU A 203 -28.74 -23.66 8.00
N HIS A 204 -29.09 -24.58 7.10
CA HIS A 204 -28.91 -24.49 5.64
C HIS A 204 -30.01 -23.63 4.99
N THR A 205 -29.66 -22.82 3.98
CA THR A 205 -30.38 -22.61 2.69
C THR A 205 -29.61 -21.57 1.81
N PRO A 206 -29.82 -21.51 0.47
CA PRO A 206 -28.72 -21.62 -0.50
C PRO A 206 -28.43 -20.36 -1.35
N SER A 207 -27.23 -20.32 -1.97
CA SER A 207 -26.79 -19.37 -3.02
C SER A 207 -26.52 -17.94 -2.49
N VAL A 208 -25.31 -17.38 -2.53
CA VAL A 208 -24.46 -17.10 -3.70
C VAL A 208 -22.99 -17.28 -3.33
N ASN A 209 -22.33 -18.20 -4.04
CA ASN A 209 -21.04 -18.76 -3.68
C ASN A 209 -19.94 -18.14 -4.54
N ASN A 210 -19.54 -16.88 -4.28
CA ASN A 210 -18.40 -16.28 -5.00
C ASN A 210 -17.48 -15.34 -4.21
N ASN A 211 -17.70 -15.09 -2.91
CA ASN A 211 -16.88 -14.14 -2.14
C ASN A 211 -16.06 -14.76 -0.99
N LYS A 212 -15.85 -16.08 -0.97
CA LYS A 212 -14.95 -16.72 0.00
C LYS A 212 -13.47 -16.76 -0.42
N ASN A 213 -13.13 -16.28 -1.62
CA ASN A 213 -11.84 -16.52 -2.26
C ASN A 213 -10.83 -15.37 -2.20
N PHE A 214 -11.01 -14.38 -1.30
CA PHE A 214 -10.06 -13.26 -1.20
C PHE A 214 -9.04 -13.44 -0.06
N LEU A 215 -9.46 -14.04 1.06
CA LEU A 215 -8.56 -14.34 2.17
C LEU A 215 -7.66 -15.55 1.86
N SER A 216 -8.19 -16.57 1.16
CA SER A 216 -7.37 -17.68 0.68
C SER A 216 -6.31 -17.20 -0.30
N GLN A 217 -6.63 -16.30 -1.24
CA GLN A 217 -5.64 -15.76 -2.18
C GLN A 217 -4.51 -14.98 -1.48
N LEU A 218 -4.84 -14.18 -0.46
CA LEU A 218 -3.83 -13.45 0.31
C LEU A 218 -2.98 -14.38 1.17
N GLU A 219 -3.58 -15.41 1.77
CA GLU A 219 -2.86 -16.42 2.53
C GLU A 219 -1.99 -17.29 1.61
N ASP A 220 -2.49 -17.66 0.43
CA ASP A 220 -1.78 -18.45 -0.58
C ASP A 220 -0.58 -17.67 -1.15
N GLU A 221 -0.72 -16.37 -1.45
CA GLU A 221 0.39 -15.52 -1.89
C GLU A 221 1.42 -15.30 -0.74
N ARG A 222 0.95 -15.18 0.50
CA ARG A 222 1.84 -15.09 1.68
C ARG A 222 2.61 -16.38 1.89
N ILE A 223 1.94 -17.53 1.83
CA ILE A 223 2.55 -18.86 1.96
C ILE A 223 3.52 -19.10 0.79
N GLU A 224 3.19 -18.68 -0.44
CA GLU A 224 4.07 -18.88 -1.60
C GLU A 224 5.35 -18.04 -1.48
N THR A 225 5.24 -16.77 -1.06
CA THR A 225 6.40 -15.90 -0.83
C THR A 225 7.25 -16.37 0.35
N GLU A 226 6.63 -16.83 1.43
CA GLU A 226 7.29 -17.43 2.60
C GLU A 226 8.01 -18.72 2.22
N THR A 227 7.35 -19.62 1.47
CA THR A 227 7.95 -20.86 0.97
C THR A 227 9.12 -20.58 0.02
N ARG A 228 9.01 -19.55 -0.82
CA ARG A 228 10.09 -19.11 -1.72
C ARG A 228 11.28 -18.54 -0.95
N LEU A 229 11.02 -17.75 0.09
CA LEU A 229 12.05 -17.20 0.98
C LEU A 229 12.75 -18.31 1.77
N GLU A 230 12.00 -19.27 2.32
CA GLU A 230 12.57 -20.43 3.00
C GLU A 230 13.42 -21.29 2.07
N LYS A 231 12.95 -21.53 0.83
CA LYS A 231 13.73 -22.28 -0.17
C LYS A 231 15.02 -21.55 -0.53
N MET A 232 14.95 -20.23 -0.76
CA MET A 232 16.13 -19.41 -1.02
C MET A 232 17.10 -19.42 0.16
N SER A 233 16.58 -19.37 1.39
CA SER A 233 17.38 -19.44 2.62
C SER A 233 18.11 -20.79 2.73
N ARG A 234 17.39 -21.90 2.51
CA ARG A 234 17.98 -23.26 2.53
C ARG A 234 19.04 -23.44 1.45
N ASP A 235 18.79 -22.96 0.24
CA ASP A 235 19.76 -23.03 -0.85
C ASP A 235 21.02 -22.18 -0.54
N MET A 236 20.84 -20.99 0.03
CA MET A 236 21.95 -20.12 0.45
C MET A 236 22.76 -20.73 1.59
N GLU A 237 22.11 -21.35 2.56
CA GLU A 237 22.77 -22.04 3.68
C GLU A 237 23.52 -23.29 3.22
N ALA A 238 22.98 -24.07 2.27
CA ALA A 238 23.68 -25.21 1.68
C ALA A 238 24.95 -24.80 0.90
N VAL A 239 24.88 -23.70 0.14
CA VAL A 239 26.04 -23.12 -0.53
C VAL A 239 27.08 -22.62 0.47
N TYR A 240 26.63 -22.00 1.57
CA TYR A 240 27.51 -21.54 2.64
C TYR A 240 28.23 -22.71 3.31
N GLN A 241 27.50 -23.75 3.72
CA GLN A 241 28.08 -24.96 4.32
C GLN A 241 29.10 -25.62 3.39
N SER A 242 28.78 -25.75 2.09
CA SER A 242 29.71 -26.32 1.10
C SER A 242 30.98 -25.48 0.94
N LYS A 243 30.90 -24.15 0.99
CA LYS A 243 32.07 -23.28 0.97
C LYS A 243 32.91 -23.37 2.24
N VAL A 244 32.25 -23.51 3.40
CA VAL A 244 32.95 -23.66 4.69
C VAL A 244 33.71 -24.98 4.73
N THR A 245 33.10 -26.09 4.31
CA THR A 245 33.77 -27.40 4.28
C THR A 245 34.93 -27.41 3.28
N GLU A 246 34.76 -26.82 2.10
CA GLU A 246 35.85 -26.68 1.12
C GLU A 246 37.03 -25.86 1.70
N LYS A 247 36.75 -24.77 2.42
CA LYS A 247 37.79 -23.94 3.06
C LYS A 247 38.48 -24.67 4.20
N LEU A 248 37.75 -25.42 5.02
CA LEU A 248 38.33 -26.23 6.10
C LEU A 248 39.20 -27.35 5.54
N GLN A 249 38.77 -28.01 4.47
CA GLN A 249 39.56 -29.05 3.81
C GLN A 249 40.87 -28.48 3.24
N LYS A 250 40.81 -27.34 2.53
CA LYS A 250 42.01 -26.65 2.03
C LYS A 250 42.96 -26.24 3.16
N LEU A 251 42.42 -25.82 4.30
CA LEU A 251 43.23 -25.47 5.47
C LEU A 251 43.94 -26.71 6.03
N GLU A 252 43.25 -27.85 6.11
CA GLU A 252 43.82 -29.11 6.58
C GLU A 252 44.91 -29.64 5.63
N GLU A 253 44.66 -29.63 4.32
CA GLU A 253 45.66 -29.98 3.30
C GLU A 253 46.90 -29.07 3.40
N SER A 254 46.70 -27.77 3.61
CA SER A 254 47.79 -26.83 3.83
C SER A 254 48.58 -27.15 5.11
N LYS A 255 47.91 -27.50 6.22
CA LYS A 255 48.59 -27.90 7.46
C LYS A 255 49.42 -29.17 7.28
N GLN A 256 48.86 -30.18 6.61
CA GLN A 256 49.56 -31.44 6.33
C GLN A 256 50.78 -31.23 5.44
N ASN A 257 50.69 -30.36 4.43
CA ASN A 257 51.84 -30.02 3.58
C ASN A 257 52.95 -29.31 4.37
N VAL A 258 52.59 -28.41 5.29
CA VAL A 258 53.56 -27.75 6.18
C VAL A 258 54.24 -28.77 7.09
N LEU A 259 53.49 -29.70 7.69
CA LEU A 259 54.04 -30.75 8.55
C LEU A 259 55.00 -31.68 7.80
N LYS A 260 54.61 -32.17 6.61
CA LYS A 260 55.49 -32.99 5.76
C LYS A 260 56.76 -32.24 5.39
N THR A 261 56.63 -30.97 5.03
CA THR A 261 57.77 -30.11 4.71
C THR A 261 58.69 -29.98 5.92
N GLN A 262 58.14 -29.74 7.12
CA GLN A 262 58.90 -29.66 8.37
C GLN A 262 59.64 -30.98 8.68
N GLU A 263 59.00 -32.13 8.47
CA GLU A 263 59.65 -33.44 8.64
C GLU A 263 60.79 -33.65 7.66
N THR A 264 60.61 -33.31 6.39
CA THR A 264 61.70 -33.42 5.39
C THR A 264 62.88 -32.53 5.74
N TYR A 265 62.64 -31.30 6.21
CA TYR A 265 63.71 -30.42 6.71
C TYR A 265 64.42 -31.03 7.92
N ARG A 266 63.68 -31.61 8.87
CA ARG A 266 64.28 -32.28 10.05
C ARG A 266 65.17 -33.44 9.64
N LEU A 267 64.73 -34.26 8.68
CA LEU A 267 65.48 -35.42 8.20
C LEU A 267 66.75 -34.99 7.45
N ASN A 268 66.66 -33.93 6.63
CA ASN A 268 67.81 -33.36 5.94
C ASN A 268 68.85 -32.78 6.93
N VAL A 269 68.40 -32.10 8.00
CA VAL A 269 69.30 -31.60 9.05
C VAL A 269 70.01 -32.76 9.76
N GLN A 270 69.29 -33.83 10.11
CA GLN A 270 69.90 -35.02 10.73
C GLN A 270 70.95 -35.69 9.83
N GLN A 271 70.64 -35.85 8.53
CA GLN A 271 71.61 -36.39 7.58
C GLN A 271 72.84 -35.50 7.42
N GLU A 272 72.66 -34.18 7.43
CA GLU A 272 73.76 -33.23 7.37
C GLU A 272 74.61 -33.26 8.65
N GLU A 273 73.99 -33.40 9.82
CA GLU A 273 74.68 -33.62 11.10
C GLU A 273 75.52 -34.90 11.10
N GLU A 274 74.97 -36.02 10.63
CA GLU A 274 75.70 -37.29 10.48
C GLU A 274 76.87 -37.14 9.49
N ARG A 275 76.66 -36.45 8.37
CA ARG A 275 77.70 -36.18 7.37
C ARG A 275 78.84 -35.34 7.96
N ILE A 276 78.50 -34.29 8.72
CA ILE A 276 79.48 -33.46 9.42
C ILE A 276 80.20 -34.28 10.49
N HIS A 277 79.50 -35.15 11.21
CA HIS A 277 80.08 -36.03 12.22
C HIS A 277 81.12 -36.99 11.61
N LEU A 278 80.77 -37.67 10.52
CA LEU A 278 81.69 -38.57 9.81
C LEU A 278 82.93 -37.81 9.29
N LYS A 279 82.73 -36.64 8.68
CA LYS A 279 83.86 -35.78 8.26
C LYS A 279 84.74 -35.36 9.43
N ARG A 280 84.16 -35.13 10.61
CA ARG A 280 84.89 -34.77 11.82
C ARG A 280 85.70 -35.96 12.35
N GLU A 281 85.15 -37.17 12.34
CA GLU A 281 85.87 -38.38 12.72
C GLU A 281 86.99 -38.72 11.73
N GLU A 282 86.76 -38.56 10.43
CA GLU A 282 87.79 -38.69 9.39
C GLU A 282 88.89 -37.63 9.58
N PHE A 283 88.52 -36.38 9.85
CA PHE A 283 89.48 -35.31 10.14
C PHE A 283 90.27 -35.61 11.42
N GLU A 284 89.65 -36.11 12.48
CA GLU A 284 90.35 -36.50 13.71
C GLU A 284 91.27 -37.71 13.52
N ARG A 285 90.91 -38.64 12.64
CA ARG A 285 91.78 -39.76 12.24
C ARG A 285 92.97 -39.28 11.44
N ALA A 286 92.74 -38.47 10.41
CA ALA A 286 93.80 -37.86 9.60
C ALA A 286 94.71 -36.96 10.45
N ARG A 287 94.15 -36.23 11.42
CA ARG A 287 94.92 -35.45 12.39
C ARG A 287 95.77 -36.36 13.28
N ARG A 288 95.24 -37.48 13.78
CA ARG A 288 96.01 -38.46 14.56
C ARG A 288 97.14 -39.09 13.74
N GLU A 289 96.86 -39.46 12.49
CA GLU A 289 97.87 -39.98 11.55
C GLU A 289 98.94 -38.92 11.24
N TRP A 290 98.55 -37.65 11.06
CA TRP A 290 99.46 -36.53 10.89
C TRP A 290 100.30 -36.29 12.15
N GLU A 291 99.71 -36.27 13.35
CA GLU A 291 100.43 -36.15 14.63
C GLU A 291 101.41 -37.32 14.84
N GLU A 292 101.04 -38.56 14.49
CA GLU A 292 101.96 -39.70 14.48
C GLU A 292 103.07 -39.58 13.42
N SER A 293 102.76 -39.02 12.25
CA SER A 293 103.76 -38.75 11.21
C SER A 293 104.74 -37.66 11.66
N LEU A 294 104.25 -36.61 12.34
CA LEU A 294 105.06 -35.55 12.94
C LEU A 294 105.95 -36.08 14.08
N SER A 295 105.48 -37.08 14.81
CA SER A 295 106.25 -37.82 15.82
C SER A 295 107.34 -38.70 15.18
N LYS A 296 107.09 -39.26 13.99
CA LYS A 296 108.06 -40.10 13.24
C LYS A 296 109.07 -39.30 12.42
N THR A 297 108.70 -38.14 11.87
CA THR A 297 109.63 -37.18 11.26
C THR A 297 110.00 -36.14 12.30
N GLY A 298 111.02 -36.45 13.12
CA GLY A 298 111.57 -35.51 14.09
C GLY A 298 112.01 -34.20 13.43
N PHE A 299 111.16 -33.18 13.54
CA PHE A 299 111.50 -31.79 13.18
C PHE A 299 111.06 -30.85 14.30
N ALA A 300 111.42 -31.21 15.52
CA ALA A 300 111.38 -30.36 16.71
C ALA A 300 112.78 -29.94 17.17
N ASP A 301 113.78 -29.91 16.27
CA ASP A 301 115.13 -29.39 16.58
C ASP A 301 115.65 -28.30 15.60
N GLN A 302 114.83 -27.76 14.68
CA GLN A 302 115.31 -26.74 13.72
C GLN A 302 114.40 -25.54 13.44
N ILE A 303 113.47 -25.18 14.35
CA ILE A 303 112.81 -23.85 14.35
C ILE A 303 113.01 -23.10 15.68
N GLY A 304 113.92 -23.57 16.54
CA GLY A 304 114.46 -22.78 17.67
C GLY A 304 115.55 -21.77 17.26
N SER A 305 116.07 -21.85 16.02
CA SER A 305 117.31 -21.15 15.62
C SER A 305 117.16 -20.09 14.53
N LEU A 306 115.99 -19.92 13.88
CA LEU A 306 115.89 -19.11 12.64
C LEU A 306 115.02 -17.84 12.68
N THR A 307 114.40 -17.48 13.81
CA THR A 307 113.66 -16.20 13.93
C THR A 307 114.31 -15.19 14.88
N LYS A 308 115.60 -15.37 15.18
CA LYS A 308 116.47 -14.30 15.71
C LYS A 308 116.85 -13.24 14.65
N THR A 309 116.36 -13.35 13.41
CA THR A 309 116.84 -12.53 12.28
C THR A 309 115.76 -11.75 11.50
N ALA A 310 114.50 -11.74 11.93
CA ALA A 310 113.42 -11.07 11.16
C ALA A 310 112.64 -9.99 11.93
N LYS A 311 113.28 -9.32 12.90
CA LYS A 311 112.96 -7.91 13.23
C LYS A 311 113.86 -7.00 12.38
N LYS A 312 113.53 -6.81 11.10
CA LYS A 312 113.93 -5.63 10.29
C LYS A 312 113.29 -5.68 8.91
N GLY A 313 112.30 -4.81 8.73
CA GLY A 313 111.69 -4.48 7.45
C GLY A 313 110.22 -4.87 7.41
N LEU A 314 109.26 -3.97 7.19
CA LEU A 314 109.25 -2.51 7.04
C LEU A 314 107.74 -2.20 6.89
N PHE A 315 107.28 -1.11 7.51
CA PHE A 315 106.02 -0.37 7.24
C PHE A 315 104.67 -1.07 7.32
#